data_AF-A0AB73MV86-F1
#
_entry.id   AF-A0AB73MV86-F1
#
_cell.length_a   1.000
_cell.length_b   1.000
_cell.length_c   1.000
_cell.angle_alpha   90.00
_cell.angle_beta   90.00
_cell.angle_gamma   90.00
#
_symmetry.space_group_name_H-M   'P 1'
#
loop_
_entity.id
_entity.type
_entity.pdbx_description
1 polymer ?
#
loop_
_entity_poly.entity_id
_entity_poly.type
_entity_poly.pdbx_seq_one_letter_code
_entity_poly.pdbx_strand_id
1 'polypeptide(L)'
;MATWGISGPVDLLRRTGILWWRCWPRLVAIYLVGWLTRYGALKLAIFVSVHVGGLWGDLVFPLVPLARLLTYVAMFWVVRGAVTNARASWTEATNTVLRSILPVFVLFTAWKLHLEDRAGYLNVRYLEYYGSTMDGLSSAKTSEQINQYLSPTDWRIYAVIGIAFAIRMLLTRFREKLPTWTQLLALYLEATWVLLLVTAAADKLFGTPEWIKERRVVVWYLNEKESLLANLGPVRHLWEWATQFTAAAIPAVLIPLTWIAIAAAIYGIQAMGTWSTSGHAFLGEKHATRVANAGQSVMGRVRPQWSRVPSGIQARTTEFARGFLGILEKLADSIRVTLHGGPLIVATYVFAFMFLVFLYPPGSYYEPQVGEGFVWRAAVNLLGPHELSWWSVYGQVFIVAIGSFIEPVKVCLVAATYGYCLERYSPAHASQAETRNALPR
;
A
#
# COMPACT_ATOMS: atom_id res chain seq x y z
N MET A 1 -32.23 -15.10 0.95
CA MET A 1 -31.04 -15.52 1.73
C MET A 1 -30.71 -16.94 1.30
N ALA A 2 -29.66 -17.14 0.50
CA ALA A 2 -29.22 -18.49 0.15
C ALA A 2 -28.24 -18.95 1.24
N THR A 3 -28.59 -20.06 1.90
CA THR A 3 -27.76 -20.72 2.92
C THR A 3 -26.62 -21.47 2.21
N TRP A 4 -25.48 -20.80 2.06
CA TRP A 4 -24.28 -21.37 1.42
C TRP A 4 -23.46 -22.16 2.44
N GLY A 5 -23.81 -23.44 2.62
CA GLY A 5 -23.09 -24.36 3.47
C GLY A 5 -21.87 -24.96 2.77
N ILE A 6 -20.75 -24.23 2.74
CA ILE A 6 -19.38 -24.79 2.79
C ILE A 6 -18.50 -23.72 3.48
N SER A 7 -18.31 -23.79 4.79
CA SER A 7 -17.44 -22.85 5.50
C SER A 7 -15.97 -23.21 5.27
N GLY A 8 -15.34 -22.69 4.21
CA GLY A 8 -13.95 -23.04 3.88
C GLY A 8 -13.30 -22.27 2.71
N PRO A 9 -12.07 -22.64 2.31
CA PRO A 9 -11.26 -21.97 1.29
C PRO A 9 -11.94 -21.94 -0.08
N VAL A 10 -12.63 -23.03 -0.41
CA VAL A 10 -13.34 -23.21 -1.66
C VAL A 10 -14.48 -22.20 -1.80
N ASP A 11 -15.18 -21.88 -0.70
CA ASP A 11 -16.24 -20.88 -0.71
C ASP A 11 -15.68 -19.46 -0.93
N LEU A 12 -14.53 -19.13 -0.34
CA LEU A 12 -13.84 -17.86 -0.60
C LEU A 12 -13.50 -17.69 -2.08
N LEU A 13 -12.89 -18.71 -2.69
CA LEU A 13 -12.53 -18.70 -4.10
C LEU A 13 -13.78 -18.67 -5.00
N ARG A 14 -14.83 -19.41 -4.63
CA ARG A 14 -16.10 -19.40 -5.33
C ARG A 14 -16.75 -18.02 -5.30
N ARG A 15 -16.82 -17.37 -4.12
CA ARG A 15 -17.33 -15.99 -3.96
C ARG A 15 -16.54 -15.01 -4.82
N THR A 16 -15.22 -15.14 -4.84
CA THR A 16 -14.33 -14.35 -5.70
C THR A 16 -14.68 -14.52 -7.18
N GLY A 17 -14.85 -15.77 -7.63
CA GLY A 17 -15.23 -16.08 -9.01
C GLY A 17 -16.62 -15.57 -9.39
N ILE A 18 -17.61 -15.65 -8.48
CA ILE A 18 -18.95 -15.11 -8.71
C ILE A 18 -18.92 -13.58 -8.82
N LEU A 19 -18.17 -12.90 -7.95
CA LEU A 19 -18.00 -11.44 -8.02
C LEU A 19 -17.33 -11.01 -9.32
N TRP A 20 -16.27 -11.71 -9.71
CA TRP A 20 -15.62 -11.51 -11.00
C TRP A 20 -16.61 -11.67 -12.15
N TRP A 21 -17.29 -12.80 -12.25
CA TRP A 21 -18.24 -13.07 -13.33
C TRP A 21 -19.37 -12.03 -13.43
N ARG A 22 -19.84 -11.52 -12.29
CA ARG A 22 -20.91 -10.50 -12.26
C ARG A 22 -20.42 -9.09 -12.61
N CYS A 23 -19.16 -8.75 -12.30
CA CYS A 23 -18.65 -7.38 -12.38
C CYS A 23 -17.60 -7.17 -13.47
N TRP A 24 -17.12 -8.23 -14.13
CA TRP A 24 -15.94 -8.17 -15.00
C TRP A 24 -15.98 -7.08 -16.08
N PRO A 25 -17.09 -6.82 -16.82
CA PRO A 25 -17.04 -5.83 -17.91
C PRO A 25 -16.82 -4.42 -17.36
N ARG A 26 -17.45 -4.10 -16.22
CA ARG A 26 -17.32 -2.80 -15.57
C ARG A 26 -15.94 -2.64 -14.93
N LEU A 27 -15.43 -3.70 -14.32
CA LEU A 27 -14.12 -3.68 -13.69
C LEU A 27 -12.99 -3.53 -14.71
N VAL A 28 -13.07 -4.27 -15.82
CA VAL A 28 -12.13 -4.13 -16.95
C VAL A 28 -12.22 -2.73 -17.54
N ALA A 29 -13.43 -2.19 -17.77
CA ALA A 29 -13.60 -0.83 -18.27
C ALA A 29 -12.97 0.23 -17.34
N ILE A 30 -13.22 0.14 -16.02
CA ILE A 30 -12.61 1.04 -15.04
C ILE A 30 -11.09 0.91 -15.05
N TYR A 31 -10.56 -0.32 -15.10
CA TYR A 31 -9.13 -0.55 -15.18
C TYR A 31 -8.52 0.10 -16.42
N LEU A 32 -9.11 -0.08 -17.60
CA LEU A 32 -8.61 0.49 -18.85
C LEU A 32 -8.67 2.01 -18.86
N VAL A 33 -9.78 2.60 -18.39
CA VAL A 33 -9.90 4.07 -18.23
C VAL A 33 -8.86 4.59 -17.23
N GLY A 34 -8.67 3.89 -16.12
CA GLY A 34 -7.67 4.21 -15.12
C GLY A 34 -6.24 4.13 -15.65
N TRP A 35 -5.95 3.09 -16.43
CA TRP A 35 -4.67 2.92 -17.11
C TRP A 35 -4.41 4.04 -18.11
N LEU A 36 -5.39 4.38 -18.97
CA LEU A 36 -5.29 5.49 -19.91
C LEU A 36 -5.08 6.83 -19.19
N THR A 37 -5.81 7.06 -18.10
CA THR A 37 -5.67 8.29 -17.29
C THR A 37 -4.29 8.39 -16.67
N ARG A 38 -3.78 7.29 -16.09
CA ARG A 38 -2.43 7.20 -15.52
C ARG A 38 -1.35 7.41 -16.60
N TYR A 39 -1.50 6.78 -17.76
CA TYR A 39 -0.59 6.90 -18.89
C TYR A 39 -0.56 8.33 -19.44
N GLY A 40 -1.74 8.95 -19.63
CA GLY A 40 -1.88 10.33 -20.07
C GLY A 40 -1.26 11.31 -19.07
N ALA A 41 -1.51 11.13 -17.77
CA ALA A 41 -0.88 11.95 -16.72
C ALA A 41 0.65 11.80 -16.71
N LEU A 42 1.16 10.58 -16.94
CA LEU A 42 2.60 10.32 -17.02
C LEU A 42 3.22 11.02 -18.24
N LYS A 43 2.61 10.88 -19.42
CA LYS A 43 3.06 11.56 -20.64
C LYS A 43 2.99 13.09 -20.51
N LEU A 44 1.95 13.62 -19.86
CA LEU A 44 1.84 15.04 -19.55
C LEU A 44 2.97 15.50 -18.61
N ALA A 45 3.26 14.74 -17.55
CA ALA A 45 4.36 15.05 -16.64
C ALA A 45 5.72 15.04 -17.36
N ILE A 46 5.97 14.07 -18.24
CA ILE A 46 7.18 14.00 -19.06
C ILE A 46 7.27 15.19 -20.00
N PHE A 47 6.19 15.50 -20.72
CA PHE A 47 6.15 16.63 -21.64
C PHE A 47 6.48 17.95 -20.94
N VAL A 48 5.85 18.22 -19.79
CA VAL A 48 6.12 19.41 -18.97
C VAL A 48 7.55 19.41 -18.43
N SER A 49 8.06 18.25 -17.99
CA SER A 49 9.43 18.09 -17.50
C SER A 49 10.46 18.48 -18.57
N VAL A 50 10.27 18.01 -19.81
CA VAL A 50 11.19 18.24 -20.92
C VAL A 50 11.10 19.68 -21.44
N HIS A 51 9.89 20.21 -21.69
CA HIS A 51 9.71 21.48 -22.39
C HIS A 51 9.65 22.71 -21.47
N VAL A 52 9.20 22.56 -20.22
CA VAL A 52 9.03 23.67 -19.27
C VAL A 52 10.08 23.61 -18.16
N GLY A 53 10.41 22.40 -17.70
CA GLY A 53 11.49 22.15 -16.73
C GLY A 53 11.16 21.05 -15.73
N GLY A 54 12.19 20.40 -15.20
CA GLY A 54 12.07 19.24 -14.31
C GLY A 54 11.17 19.48 -13.10
N LEU A 55 11.30 20.65 -12.45
CA LEU A 55 10.48 21.02 -11.29
C LEU A 55 8.97 21.03 -11.61
N TRP A 56 8.59 21.52 -12.80
CA TRP A 56 7.20 21.58 -13.22
C TRP A 56 6.66 20.19 -13.57
N GLY A 57 7.49 19.36 -14.21
CA GLY A 57 7.17 17.94 -14.43
C GLY A 57 6.95 17.20 -13.11
N ASP A 58 7.79 17.44 -12.11
CA ASP A 58 7.71 16.84 -10.78
C ASP A 58 6.49 17.32 -9.97
N LEU A 59 5.94 18.50 -10.29
CA LEU A 59 4.66 18.98 -9.75
C LEU A 59 3.46 18.30 -10.39
N VAL A 60 3.54 17.92 -11.67
CA VAL A 60 2.47 17.21 -12.38
C VAL A 60 2.49 15.71 -12.06
N PHE A 61 3.68 15.14 -11.85
CA PHE A 61 3.90 13.71 -11.57
C PHE A 61 2.99 13.10 -10.49
N PRO A 62 2.67 13.76 -9.34
CA PRO A 62 1.75 13.24 -8.33
C PRO A 62 0.38 12.82 -8.87
N LEU A 63 -0.08 13.36 -10.01
CA LEU A 63 -1.32 12.93 -10.65
C LEU A 63 -1.29 11.46 -11.10
N VAL A 64 -0.10 10.91 -11.40
CA VAL A 64 0.09 9.53 -11.86
C VAL A 64 -0.31 8.50 -10.78
N PRO A 65 0.30 8.48 -9.58
CA PRO A 65 -0.12 7.57 -8.52
C PRO A 65 -1.53 7.88 -8.00
N LEU A 66 -2.02 9.12 -8.12
CA LEU A 66 -3.40 9.46 -7.78
C LEU A 66 -4.41 8.85 -8.75
N ALA A 67 -4.13 8.85 -10.06
CA ALA A 67 -4.96 8.16 -11.04
C ALA A 67 -5.05 6.66 -10.73
N ARG A 68 -3.91 6.04 -10.37
CA ARG A 68 -3.86 4.64 -9.94
C ARG A 68 -4.72 4.40 -8.70
N LEU A 69 -4.59 5.24 -7.68
CA LEU A 69 -5.39 5.17 -6.46
C LEU A 69 -6.88 5.27 -6.75
N LEU A 70 -7.30 6.29 -7.51
CA LEU A 70 -8.69 6.53 -7.87
C LEU A 70 -9.28 5.35 -8.65
N THR A 71 -8.48 4.71 -9.49
CA THR A 71 -8.88 3.50 -10.23
C THR A 71 -9.22 2.36 -9.28
N TYR A 72 -8.37 2.06 -8.29
CA TYR A 72 -8.68 1.02 -7.30
C TYR A 72 -9.88 1.36 -6.43
N VAL A 73 -10.02 2.62 -6.04
CA VAL A 73 -11.20 3.08 -5.30
C VAL A 73 -12.48 2.87 -6.11
N ALA A 74 -12.47 3.21 -7.39
CA ALA A 74 -13.61 3.00 -8.29
C ALA A 74 -13.92 1.49 -8.47
N MET A 75 -12.90 0.64 -8.62
CA MET A 75 -13.09 -0.81 -8.72
C MET A 75 -13.71 -1.38 -7.43
N PHE A 76 -13.17 -1.04 -6.24
CA PHE A 76 -13.74 -1.47 -4.97
C PHE A 76 -15.18 -0.99 -4.80
N TRP A 77 -15.50 0.22 -5.26
CA TRP A 77 -16.85 0.75 -5.19
C TRP A 77 -17.84 -0.07 -6.04
N VAL A 78 -17.46 -0.47 -7.25
CA VAL A 78 -18.31 -1.35 -8.08
C VAL A 78 -18.57 -2.69 -7.38
N VAL A 79 -17.55 -3.27 -6.77
CA VAL A 79 -17.69 -4.54 -6.04
C VAL A 79 -18.53 -4.37 -4.77
N ARG A 80 -18.41 -3.24 -4.06
CA ARG A 80 -19.23 -2.92 -2.88
C ARG A 80 -20.72 -3.01 -3.19
N GLY A 81 -21.17 -2.44 -4.31
CA GLY A 81 -22.57 -2.50 -4.74
C GLY A 81 -23.06 -3.94 -4.96
N ALA A 82 -22.18 -4.81 -5.48
CA ALA A 82 -22.51 -6.23 -5.69
C ALA A 82 -22.54 -7.06 -4.40
N VAL A 83 -21.74 -6.70 -3.38
CA VAL A 83 -21.67 -7.38 -2.08
C VAL A 83 -22.78 -6.93 -1.14
N THR A 84 -23.02 -5.62 -1.04
CA THR A 84 -23.92 -5.04 -0.04
C THR A 84 -25.36 -4.86 -0.51
N ASN A 85 -25.65 -5.04 -1.81
CA ASN A 85 -26.93 -4.70 -2.47
C ASN A 85 -27.46 -3.28 -2.19
N ALA A 86 -26.64 -2.41 -1.58
CA ALA A 86 -27.01 -1.05 -1.26
C ALA A 86 -26.86 -0.17 -2.50
N ARG A 87 -27.96 0.44 -2.96
CA ARG A 87 -27.90 1.56 -3.90
C ARG A 87 -27.44 2.79 -3.13
N ALA A 88 -26.14 2.99 -3.01
CA ALA A 88 -25.60 4.23 -2.46
C ALA A 88 -25.88 5.38 -3.44
N SER A 89 -26.36 6.52 -2.92
CA SER A 89 -26.45 7.74 -3.71
C SER A 89 -25.04 8.16 -4.14
N TRP A 90 -24.90 8.70 -5.36
CA TRP A 90 -23.63 9.23 -5.86
C TRP A 90 -22.99 10.24 -4.91
N THR A 91 -23.79 11.03 -4.18
CA THR A 91 -23.31 12.04 -3.21
C THR A 91 -22.76 11.44 -1.92
N GLU A 92 -23.37 10.37 -1.41
CA GLU A 92 -22.86 9.65 -0.24
C GLU A 92 -21.58 8.88 -0.60
N ALA A 93 -21.55 8.32 -1.81
CA ALA A 93 -20.41 7.61 -2.35
C ALA A 93 -19.18 8.52 -2.50
N THR A 94 -19.34 9.69 -3.13
CA THR A 94 -18.25 10.65 -3.30
C THR A 94 -17.75 11.14 -1.94
N ASN A 95 -18.64 11.49 -1.01
CA ASN A 95 -18.27 11.92 0.34
C ASN A 95 -17.51 10.84 1.13
N THR A 96 -17.91 9.58 1.02
CA THR A 96 -17.23 8.46 1.68
C THR A 96 -15.83 8.28 1.10
N VAL A 97 -15.73 8.26 -0.24
CA VAL A 97 -14.46 8.14 -0.97
C VAL A 97 -13.51 9.28 -0.61
N LEU A 98 -13.98 10.53 -0.68
CA LEU A 98 -13.20 11.73 -0.39
C LEU A 98 -12.67 11.73 1.06
N ARG A 99 -13.43 11.17 2.02
CA ARG A 99 -12.98 11.01 3.40
C ARG A 99 -11.99 9.85 3.59
N SER A 100 -12.14 8.76 2.85
CA SER A 100 -11.27 7.58 2.94
C SER A 100 -9.98 7.71 2.12
N ILE A 101 -9.94 8.58 1.12
CA ILE A 101 -8.85 8.62 0.13
C ILE A 101 -7.50 8.97 0.75
N LEU A 102 -7.50 9.85 1.77
CA LEU A 102 -6.26 10.29 2.41
C LEU A 102 -5.62 9.16 3.25
N PRO A 103 -6.33 8.47 4.17
CA PRO A 103 -5.81 7.27 4.82
C PRO A 103 -5.34 6.19 3.83
N VAL A 104 -6.09 5.96 2.75
CA VAL A 104 -5.72 4.98 1.73
C VAL A 104 -4.44 5.39 1.02
N PHE A 105 -4.28 6.68 0.68
CA PHE A 105 -3.05 7.19 0.07
C PHE A 105 -1.83 6.97 0.98
N VAL A 106 -1.95 7.19 2.29
CA VAL A 106 -0.86 6.91 3.25
C VAL A 106 -0.47 5.43 3.25
N LEU A 107 -1.44 4.52 3.18
CA LEU A 107 -1.15 3.10 3.05
C LEU A 107 -0.46 2.77 1.70
N PHE A 108 -0.89 3.42 0.62
CA PHE A 108 -0.27 3.28 -0.70
C PHE A 108 1.19 3.77 -0.73
N THR A 109 1.49 4.89 -0.06
CA THR A 109 2.84 5.45 -0.01
C THR A 109 3.76 4.68 0.92
N ALA A 110 3.24 4.16 2.04
CA ALA A 110 3.99 3.31 2.96
C ALA A 110 4.59 2.08 2.26
N TRP A 111 3.87 1.52 1.29
CA TRP A 111 4.35 0.38 0.48
C TRP A 111 5.05 0.77 -0.82
N LYS A 112 5.50 2.02 -0.96
CA LYS A 112 6.35 2.47 -2.08
C LYS A 112 5.74 2.26 -3.48
N LEU A 113 4.42 2.14 -3.62
CA LEU A 113 3.76 1.93 -4.92
C LEU A 113 4.09 3.00 -5.96
N HIS A 114 4.27 4.23 -5.49
CA HIS A 114 4.61 5.38 -6.31
C HIS A 114 6.05 5.30 -6.86
N LEU A 115 6.91 4.44 -6.32
CA LEU A 115 8.29 4.30 -6.79
C LEU A 115 8.38 3.61 -8.14
N GLU A 116 7.43 2.72 -8.48
CA GLU A 116 7.35 2.10 -9.81
C GLU A 116 7.06 3.17 -10.88
N ASP A 117 6.03 3.99 -10.64
CA ASP A 117 5.69 5.13 -11.50
C ASP A 117 6.86 6.11 -11.61
N ARG A 118 7.57 6.33 -10.52
CA ARG A 118 8.72 7.24 -10.47
C ARG A 118 9.89 6.69 -11.26
N ALA A 119 10.21 5.41 -11.12
CA ALA A 119 11.29 4.78 -11.89
C ALA A 119 11.03 4.87 -13.40
N GLY A 120 9.79 4.60 -13.83
CA GLY A 120 9.37 4.79 -15.22
C GLY A 120 9.46 6.25 -15.66
N TYR A 121 8.94 7.19 -14.87
CA TYR A 121 9.02 8.63 -15.16
C TYR A 121 10.47 9.11 -15.31
N LEU A 122 11.35 8.75 -14.36
CA LEU A 122 12.75 9.13 -14.41
C LEU A 122 13.45 8.53 -15.63
N ASN A 123 13.23 7.24 -15.94
CA ASN A 123 13.87 6.60 -17.09
C ASN A 123 13.41 7.21 -18.42
N VAL A 124 12.10 7.34 -18.63
CA VAL A 124 11.52 7.78 -19.90
C VAL A 124 11.78 9.26 -20.16
N ARG A 125 11.76 10.13 -19.13
CA ARG A 125 11.98 11.57 -19.35
C ARG A 125 13.39 11.89 -19.87
N TYR A 126 14.42 11.13 -19.46
CA TYR A 126 15.78 11.31 -19.99
C TYR A 126 15.83 10.91 -21.47
N LEU A 127 15.25 9.76 -21.82
CA LEU A 127 15.14 9.31 -23.22
C LEU A 127 14.41 10.33 -24.09
N GLU A 128 13.27 10.83 -23.62
CA GLU A 128 12.47 11.84 -24.33
C GLU A 128 13.24 13.17 -24.49
N TYR A 129 13.99 13.59 -23.47
CA TYR A 129 14.83 14.78 -23.57
C TYR A 129 15.86 14.64 -24.70
N TYR A 130 16.59 13.52 -24.75
CA TYR A 130 17.55 13.27 -25.81
C TYR A 130 16.89 13.21 -27.19
N GLY A 131 15.76 12.52 -27.32
CA GLY A 131 14.98 12.49 -28.58
C GLY A 131 14.56 13.88 -29.04
N SER A 132 13.97 14.69 -28.15
CA SER A 132 13.56 16.07 -28.46
C SER A 132 14.75 16.98 -28.85
N THR A 133 15.95 16.70 -28.34
CA THR A 133 17.16 17.46 -28.73
C THR A 133 17.58 17.09 -30.16
N MET A 134 17.49 15.81 -30.52
CA MET A 134 17.80 15.33 -31.88
C MET A 134 16.81 15.88 -32.92
N ASP A 135 15.55 16.02 -32.53
CA ASP A 135 14.49 16.61 -33.37
C ASP A 135 14.52 18.15 -33.41
N GLY A 136 15.46 18.79 -32.69
CA GLY A 136 15.61 20.25 -32.62
C GLY A 136 14.53 20.97 -31.81
N LEU A 137 13.73 20.23 -31.03
CA LEU A 137 12.63 20.75 -30.21
C LEU A 137 13.08 21.21 -28.81
N SER A 138 14.24 20.76 -28.35
CA SER A 138 14.84 21.19 -27.08
C SER A 138 16.29 21.64 -27.25
N SER A 139 16.77 22.48 -26.31
CA SER A 139 18.12 23.03 -26.39
C SER A 139 19.18 21.95 -26.18
N ALA A 140 20.22 21.95 -27.02
CA ALA A 140 21.41 21.15 -26.78
C ALA A 140 22.08 21.60 -25.47
N LYS A 141 22.13 20.70 -24.49
CA LYS A 141 22.74 20.90 -23.17
C LYS A 141 23.78 19.81 -22.94
N THR A 142 24.83 20.11 -22.18
CA THR A 142 25.75 19.07 -21.69
C THR A 142 25.05 18.17 -20.66
N SER A 143 25.55 16.94 -20.46
CA SER A 143 24.94 15.96 -19.54
C SER A 143 24.73 16.50 -18.11
N GLU A 144 25.64 17.35 -17.62
CA GLU A 144 25.52 17.98 -16.31
C GLU A 144 24.39 19.02 -16.26
N GLN A 145 24.25 19.83 -17.31
CA GLN A 145 23.16 20.79 -17.45
C GLN A 145 21.79 20.10 -17.60
N ILE A 146 21.74 18.94 -18.27
CA ILE A 146 20.53 18.11 -18.37
C ILE A 146 20.12 17.61 -16.98
N ASN A 147 21.08 17.12 -16.18
CA ASN A 147 20.81 16.67 -14.82
C ASN A 147 20.29 17.79 -13.92
N GLN A 148 20.89 18.98 -13.98
CA GLN A 148 20.40 20.14 -13.22
C GLN A 148 19.00 20.60 -13.68
N TYR A 149 18.73 20.53 -14.97
CA TYR A 149 17.44 20.94 -15.55
C TYR A 149 16.30 19.95 -15.23
N LEU A 150 16.56 18.65 -15.34
CA LEU A 150 15.57 17.59 -15.12
C LEU A 150 15.44 17.18 -13.64
N SER A 151 16.51 17.30 -12.85
CA SER A 151 16.55 16.98 -11.42
C SER A 151 17.05 18.17 -10.58
N PRO A 152 16.30 19.27 -10.49
CA PRO A 152 16.75 20.43 -9.74
C PRO A 152 16.83 20.13 -8.23
N THR A 153 18.05 20.05 -7.70
CA THR A 153 18.33 19.82 -6.25
C THR A 153 18.43 21.12 -5.44
N ASP A 154 17.96 22.22 -6.02
CA ASP A 154 18.03 23.58 -5.46
C ASP A 154 17.07 23.78 -4.28
N TRP A 155 17.25 24.88 -3.54
CA TRP A 155 16.35 25.31 -2.46
C TRP A 155 14.87 25.37 -2.87
N ARG A 156 14.60 25.57 -4.18
CA ARG A 156 13.26 25.66 -4.78
C ARG A 156 12.41 24.42 -4.49
N ILE A 157 12.98 23.21 -4.53
CA ILE A 157 12.22 21.98 -4.25
C ILE A 157 11.75 21.96 -2.78
N TYR A 158 12.61 22.41 -1.86
CA TYR A 158 12.28 22.50 -0.43
C TYR A 158 11.23 23.58 -0.15
N ALA A 159 11.30 24.71 -0.86
CA ALA A 159 10.27 25.75 -0.76
C ALA A 159 8.91 25.23 -1.24
N VAL A 160 8.87 24.52 -2.37
CA VAL A 160 7.64 23.89 -2.88
C VAL A 160 7.09 22.87 -1.89
N ILE A 161 7.93 22.01 -1.32
CA ILE A 161 7.54 21.06 -0.27
C ILE A 161 6.93 21.80 0.93
N GLY A 162 7.61 22.84 1.43
CA GLY A 162 7.14 23.63 2.56
C GLY A 162 5.79 24.31 2.31
N ILE A 163 5.62 24.90 1.12
CA ILE A 163 4.35 25.53 0.70
C ILE A 163 3.25 24.48 0.60
N ALA A 164 3.50 23.36 -0.07
CA ALA A 164 2.52 22.29 -0.23
C ALA A 164 2.08 21.72 1.14
N PHE A 165 3.03 21.52 2.05
CA PHE A 165 2.77 21.07 3.41
C PHE A 165 1.98 22.10 4.22
N ALA A 166 2.34 23.38 4.13
CA ALA A 166 1.64 24.47 4.85
C ALA A 166 0.18 24.61 4.38
N ILE A 167 -0.05 24.62 3.05
CA ILE A 167 -1.40 24.68 2.48
C ILE A 167 -2.19 23.44 2.91
N ARG A 168 -1.59 22.25 2.84
CA ARG A 168 -2.22 21.02 3.32
C ARG A 168 -2.63 21.14 4.79
N MET A 169 -1.74 21.60 5.66
CA MET A 169 -2.01 21.74 7.09
C MET A 169 -3.16 22.74 7.35
N LEU A 170 -3.24 23.80 6.54
CA LEU A 170 -4.32 24.76 6.59
C LEU A 170 -5.66 24.11 6.17
N LEU A 171 -5.67 23.36 5.05
CA LEU A 171 -6.86 22.65 4.57
C LEU A 171 -7.37 21.62 5.57
N THR A 172 -6.48 20.88 6.25
CA THR A 172 -6.88 19.90 7.26
C THR A 172 -7.38 20.55 8.54
N ARG A 173 -6.77 21.67 8.97
CA ARG A 173 -7.21 22.45 10.14
C ARG A 173 -8.62 23.02 9.95
N PHE A 174 -8.95 23.51 8.76
CA PHE A 174 -10.25 24.11 8.45
C PHE A 174 -11.20 23.15 7.73
N ARG A 175 -10.96 21.84 7.79
CA ARG A 175 -11.74 20.81 7.07
C ARG A 175 -13.25 20.88 7.31
N GLU A 176 -13.67 21.26 8.51
CA GLU A 176 -15.10 21.36 8.88
C GLU A 176 -15.80 22.57 8.27
N LYS A 177 -15.05 23.62 7.91
CA LYS A 177 -15.57 24.86 7.34
C LYS A 177 -15.42 24.92 5.81
N LEU A 178 -14.71 23.96 5.21
CA LEU A 178 -14.38 23.96 3.79
C LEU A 178 -15.29 23.00 3.00
N PRO A 179 -15.61 23.34 1.74
CA PRO A 179 -16.35 22.45 0.84
C PRO A 179 -15.62 21.12 0.62
N THR A 180 -16.36 20.03 0.38
CA THR A 180 -15.77 18.68 0.23
C THR A 180 -14.79 18.56 -0.94
N TRP A 181 -14.93 19.35 -2.01
CA TRP A 181 -14.00 19.34 -3.15
C TRP A 181 -12.56 19.69 -2.73
N THR A 182 -12.38 20.47 -1.67
CA THR A 182 -11.05 20.82 -1.13
C THR A 182 -10.26 19.60 -0.66
N GLN A 183 -10.93 18.47 -0.42
CA GLN A 183 -10.27 17.20 -0.08
C GLN A 183 -9.46 16.63 -1.26
N LEU A 184 -9.88 16.88 -2.51
CA LEU A 184 -9.09 16.52 -3.69
C LEU A 184 -7.80 17.34 -3.78
N LEU A 185 -7.90 18.64 -3.47
CA LEU A 185 -6.71 19.50 -3.40
C LEU A 185 -5.79 19.06 -2.25
N ALA A 186 -6.33 18.76 -1.08
CA ALA A 186 -5.56 18.27 0.05
C ALA A 186 -4.87 16.92 -0.25
N LEU A 187 -5.52 16.05 -1.05
CA LEU A 187 -4.95 14.80 -1.54
C LEU A 187 -3.85 15.03 -2.57
N TYR A 188 -4.04 15.95 -3.51
CA TYR A 188 -2.99 16.33 -4.45
C TYR A 188 -1.77 16.86 -3.69
N LEU A 189 -1.97 17.82 -2.79
CA LEU A 189 -0.89 18.40 -1.98
C LEU A 189 -0.21 17.33 -1.11
N GLU A 190 -0.98 16.40 -0.53
CA GLU A 190 -0.42 15.24 0.19
C GLU A 190 0.53 14.45 -0.69
N ALA A 191 0.09 14.08 -1.89
CA ALA A 191 0.91 13.33 -2.81
C ALA A 191 2.15 14.13 -3.22
N THR A 192 1.98 15.42 -3.53
CA THR A 192 3.08 16.31 -3.92
C THR A 192 4.16 16.38 -2.83
N TRP A 193 3.83 16.75 -1.59
CA TRP A 193 4.88 16.90 -0.58
C TRP A 193 5.50 15.55 -0.20
N VAL A 194 4.73 14.44 -0.15
CA VAL A 194 5.30 13.12 0.15
C VAL A 194 6.28 12.69 -0.93
N LEU A 195 5.90 12.80 -2.21
CA LEU A 195 6.74 12.37 -3.34
C LEU A 195 7.98 13.24 -3.50
N LEU A 196 7.82 14.55 -3.38
CA LEU A 196 8.95 15.48 -3.42
C LEU A 196 9.86 15.31 -2.20
N LEU A 197 9.30 15.07 -1.01
CA LEU A 197 10.10 14.80 0.18
C LEU A 197 10.92 13.52 0.02
N VAL A 198 10.34 12.42 -0.47
CA VAL A 198 11.09 11.19 -0.74
C VAL A 198 12.23 11.44 -1.73
N THR A 199 11.99 12.24 -2.75
CA THR A 199 13.00 12.64 -3.74
C THR A 199 14.12 13.47 -3.09
N ALA A 200 13.76 14.56 -2.41
CA ALA A 200 14.71 15.45 -1.76
C ALA A 200 15.44 14.80 -0.57
N ALA A 201 14.81 13.82 0.08
CA ALA A 201 15.36 13.11 1.24
C ALA A 201 16.36 12.03 0.84
N ALA A 202 16.15 11.37 -0.30
CA ALA A 202 17.14 10.47 -0.89
C ALA A 202 18.46 11.20 -1.21
N ASP A 203 18.36 12.47 -1.64
CA ASP A 203 19.55 13.25 -2.04
C ASP A 203 20.26 13.96 -0.87
N LYS A 204 19.55 14.41 0.18
CA LYS A 204 20.17 15.19 1.28
C LYS A 204 19.86 14.77 2.72
N LEU A 205 18.70 14.20 3.04
CA LEU A 205 18.29 13.98 4.45
C LEU A 205 18.76 12.65 5.04
N PHE A 206 18.86 11.59 4.22
CA PHE A 206 19.24 10.27 4.70
C PHE A 206 20.62 9.79 4.22
N GLY A 207 21.30 10.57 3.37
CA GLY A 207 22.53 10.14 2.70
C GLY A 207 22.30 8.89 1.84
N THR A 208 23.29 8.52 1.05
CA THR A 208 23.26 7.20 0.41
C THR A 208 23.15 6.11 1.50
N PRO A 209 22.67 4.89 1.19
CA PRO A 209 22.67 3.78 2.13
C PRO A 209 24.02 3.53 2.82
N GLU A 210 25.13 3.98 2.20
CA GLU A 210 26.48 3.97 2.76
C GLU A 210 26.63 4.92 3.95
N TRP A 211 26.12 6.15 3.86
CA TRP A 211 26.18 7.12 4.96
C TRP A 211 25.42 6.64 6.22
N ILE A 212 24.30 5.93 6.04
CA ILE A 212 23.58 5.32 7.16
C ILE A 212 24.42 4.20 7.78
N LYS A 213 25.07 3.38 6.95
CA LYS A 213 25.96 2.29 7.41
C LYS A 213 27.17 2.83 8.17
N GLU A 214 27.65 4.03 7.85
CA GLU A 214 28.77 4.68 8.54
C GLU A 214 28.41 5.32 9.89
N ARG A 215 27.11 5.45 10.21
CA ARG A 215 26.69 6.05 11.48
C ARG A 215 27.20 5.21 12.64
N ARG A 216 27.95 5.83 13.58
CA ARG A 216 28.54 5.16 14.75
C ARG A 216 27.58 4.25 15.52
N VAL A 217 26.31 4.63 15.66
CA VAL A 217 25.27 3.81 16.32
C VAL A 217 24.91 2.58 15.50
N VAL A 218 24.81 2.73 14.18
CA VAL A 218 24.52 1.63 13.25
C VAL A 218 25.72 0.68 13.18
N VAL A 219 26.94 1.20 13.04
CA VAL A 219 28.19 0.41 13.08
C VAL A 219 28.32 -0.33 14.42
N TRP A 220 28.12 0.38 15.55
CA TRP A 220 28.13 -0.25 16.87
C TRP A 220 27.09 -1.37 16.97
N TYR A 221 25.85 -1.12 16.56
CA TYR A 221 24.80 -2.13 16.58
C TYR A 221 25.13 -3.34 15.70
N LEU A 222 25.64 -3.11 14.49
CA LEU A 222 26.02 -4.17 13.57
C LEU A 222 27.17 -5.01 14.14
N ASN A 223 28.20 -4.37 14.69
CA ASN A 223 29.34 -5.04 15.30
C ASN A 223 28.94 -5.81 16.58
N GLU A 224 28.10 -5.23 17.42
CA GLU A 224 27.59 -5.89 18.63
C GLU A 224 26.71 -7.09 18.27
N LYS A 225 25.81 -6.93 17.28
CA LYS A 225 25.00 -8.04 16.74
C LYS A 225 25.90 -9.16 16.22
N GLU A 226 26.95 -8.83 15.49
CA GLU A 226 27.87 -9.80 14.91
C GLU A 226 28.72 -10.51 15.98
N SER A 227 29.20 -9.77 16.98
CA SER A 227 29.92 -10.31 18.14
C SER A 227 29.05 -11.26 18.98
N LEU A 228 27.80 -10.88 19.26
CA LEU A 228 26.84 -11.73 19.96
C LEU A 228 26.49 -12.99 19.16
N LEU A 229 26.30 -12.86 17.84
CA LEU A 229 25.99 -13.99 16.96
C LEU A 229 27.19 -14.92 16.73
N ALA A 230 28.43 -14.42 16.79
CA ALA A 230 29.64 -15.23 16.64
C ALA A 230 29.76 -16.31 17.73
N ASN A 231 29.26 -16.03 18.93
CA ASN A 231 29.34 -16.94 20.08
C ASN A 231 28.18 -17.93 20.18
N LEU A 232 27.18 -17.84 19.28
CA LEU A 232 25.91 -18.56 19.38
C LEU A 232 25.85 -19.89 18.60
N GLY A 233 26.90 -20.26 17.86
CA GLY A 233 27.01 -21.55 17.16
C GLY A 233 25.75 -21.89 16.33
N PRO A 234 25.05 -23.02 16.56
CA PRO A 234 23.84 -23.39 15.80
C PRO A 234 22.66 -22.41 15.98
N VAL A 235 22.62 -21.65 17.07
CA VAL A 235 21.59 -20.61 17.30
C VAL A 235 21.77 -19.45 16.33
N ARG A 236 23.00 -19.18 15.87
CA ARG A 236 23.27 -18.21 14.80
C ARG A 236 22.54 -18.60 13.51
N HIS A 237 22.64 -19.86 13.08
CA HIS A 237 21.97 -20.34 11.87
C HIS A 237 20.44 -20.25 11.99
N LEU A 238 19.88 -20.58 13.16
CA LEU A 238 18.44 -20.41 13.41
C LEU A 238 18.03 -18.94 13.38
N TRP A 239 18.86 -18.03 13.93
CA TRP A 239 18.61 -16.60 13.91
C TRP A 239 18.72 -16.02 12.49
N GLU A 240 19.77 -16.37 11.73
CA GLU A 240 19.95 -15.96 10.33
C GLU A 240 18.79 -16.47 9.47
N TRP A 241 18.42 -17.74 9.60
CA TRP A 241 17.25 -18.31 8.92
C TRP A 241 15.96 -17.58 9.32
N ALA A 242 15.73 -17.33 10.61
CA ALA A 242 14.55 -16.63 11.09
C ALA A 242 14.50 -15.17 10.60
N THR A 243 15.62 -14.47 10.59
CA THR A 243 15.70 -13.08 10.10
C THR A 243 15.51 -13.01 8.58
N GLN A 244 16.08 -13.94 7.82
CA GLN A 244 15.88 -14.02 6.37
C GLN A 244 14.42 -14.37 6.03
N PHE A 245 13.85 -15.34 6.73
CA PHE A 245 12.46 -15.74 6.56
C PHE A 245 11.51 -14.60 6.94
N THR A 246 11.73 -13.93 8.08
CA THR A 246 10.88 -12.81 8.50
C THR A 246 10.99 -11.62 7.56
N ALA A 247 12.18 -11.31 7.04
CA ALA A 247 12.36 -10.23 6.07
C ALA A 247 11.51 -10.44 4.79
N ALA A 248 11.37 -11.69 4.33
CA ALA A 248 10.54 -12.03 3.18
C ALA A 248 9.05 -12.22 3.55
N ALA A 249 8.77 -12.87 4.68
CA ALA A 249 7.43 -13.24 5.10
C ALA A 249 6.59 -12.04 5.59
N ILE A 250 7.23 -11.07 6.26
CA ILE A 250 6.51 -9.91 6.80
C ILE A 250 5.82 -9.13 5.67
N PRO A 251 6.51 -8.70 4.60
CA PRO A 251 5.83 -8.04 3.49
C PRO A 251 4.83 -8.95 2.77
N ALA A 252 5.15 -10.25 2.59
CA ALA A 252 4.24 -11.24 2.00
C ALA A 252 2.88 -11.34 2.69
N VAL A 253 2.82 -11.12 4.01
CA VAL A 253 1.57 -11.17 4.77
C VAL A 253 0.96 -9.77 4.94
N LEU A 254 1.77 -8.76 5.27
CA LEU A 254 1.29 -7.40 5.56
C LEU A 254 0.72 -6.69 4.33
N ILE A 255 1.22 -6.98 3.13
CA ILE A 255 0.69 -6.39 1.90
C ILE A 255 -0.76 -6.83 1.66
N PRO A 256 -1.10 -8.13 1.59
CA PRO A 256 -2.50 -8.56 1.50
C PRO A 256 -3.38 -7.98 2.62
N LEU A 257 -2.88 -7.90 3.85
CA LEU A 257 -3.64 -7.31 4.96
C LEU A 257 -3.91 -5.82 4.78
N THR A 258 -2.96 -5.10 4.17
CA THR A 258 -3.16 -3.69 3.82
C THR A 258 -4.25 -3.52 2.79
N TRP A 259 -4.39 -4.45 1.84
CA TRP A 259 -5.51 -4.42 0.89
C TRP A 259 -6.87 -4.60 1.57
N ILE A 260 -6.95 -5.43 2.61
CA ILE A 260 -8.14 -5.52 3.46
C ILE A 260 -8.39 -4.19 4.19
N ALA A 261 -7.33 -3.52 4.68
CA ALA A 261 -7.43 -2.20 5.28
C ALA A 261 -8.00 -1.15 4.33
N ILE A 262 -7.54 -1.17 3.08
CA ILE A 262 -8.00 -0.31 2.01
C ILE A 262 -9.49 -0.57 1.74
N ALA A 263 -9.90 -1.83 1.62
CA ALA A 263 -11.31 -2.19 1.45
C ALA A 263 -12.17 -1.73 2.63
N ALA A 264 -11.70 -1.93 3.87
CA ALA A 264 -12.39 -1.46 5.08
C ALA A 264 -12.58 0.06 5.08
N ALA A 265 -11.54 0.81 4.71
CA ALA A 265 -11.59 2.27 4.62
C ALA A 265 -12.59 2.75 3.56
N ILE A 266 -12.63 2.11 2.39
CA ILE A 266 -13.55 2.47 1.28
C ILE A 266 -14.99 2.08 1.60
N TYR A 267 -15.19 0.95 2.28
CA TYR A 267 -16.53 0.47 2.64
C TYR A 267 -17.09 1.20 3.86
N GLY A 268 -16.24 1.87 4.64
CA GLY A 268 -16.64 2.70 5.78
C GLY A 268 -17.04 1.90 7.02
N ILE A 269 -16.69 0.61 7.07
CA ILE A 269 -17.04 -0.30 8.16
C ILE A 269 -15.75 -0.59 8.95
N GLN A 270 -15.67 -0.04 10.16
CA GLN A 270 -14.53 -0.24 11.06
C GLN A 270 -14.74 -1.49 11.92
N ALA A 271 -13.68 -2.28 12.15
CA ALA A 271 -13.70 -3.32 13.18
C ALA A 271 -13.75 -2.68 14.56
N MET A 272 -14.79 -2.96 15.32
CA MET A 272 -14.90 -2.53 16.72
C MET A 272 -14.42 -3.62 17.71
N GLY A 273 -13.70 -4.65 17.22
CA GLY A 273 -13.30 -5.82 18.02
C GLY A 273 -12.02 -5.59 18.85
N THR A 274 -11.89 -6.24 20.00
CA THR A 274 -10.64 -6.21 20.80
C THR A 274 -9.66 -7.30 20.34
N TRP A 275 -8.36 -7.09 20.56
CA TRP A 275 -7.33 -8.09 20.21
C TRP A 275 -7.55 -9.47 20.85
N SER A 276 -8.19 -9.55 22.03
CA SER A 276 -8.53 -10.84 22.62
C SER A 276 -9.56 -11.57 21.75
N THR A 277 -10.64 -10.91 21.32
CA THR A 277 -11.69 -11.51 20.49
C THR A 277 -11.16 -12.02 19.15
N SER A 278 -10.32 -11.23 18.47
CA SER A 278 -9.69 -11.65 17.22
C SER A 278 -8.68 -12.78 17.43
N GLY A 279 -7.94 -12.75 18.55
CA GLY A 279 -7.02 -13.82 18.94
C GLY A 279 -7.72 -15.14 19.20
N HIS A 280 -8.86 -15.14 19.91
CA HIS A 280 -9.66 -16.33 20.17
C HIS A 280 -10.24 -16.93 18.88
N ALA A 281 -10.70 -16.09 17.94
CA ALA A 281 -11.22 -16.55 16.65
C ALA A 281 -10.13 -17.19 15.77
N PHE A 282 -8.88 -16.75 15.90
CA PHE A 282 -7.77 -17.21 15.05
C PHE A 282 -6.97 -18.37 15.65
N LEU A 283 -6.57 -18.26 16.92
CA LEU A 283 -5.72 -19.24 17.60
C LEU A 283 -6.52 -20.31 18.35
N GLY A 284 -7.82 -20.10 18.52
CA GLY A 284 -8.66 -20.90 19.41
C GLY A 284 -8.49 -20.51 20.88
N GLU A 285 -9.38 -21.01 21.72
CA GLU A 285 -9.56 -20.57 23.11
C GLU A 285 -8.31 -20.79 23.99
N LYS A 286 -7.69 -21.97 23.87
CA LYS A 286 -6.53 -22.38 24.68
C LYS A 286 -5.24 -21.65 24.31
N HIS A 287 -5.00 -21.40 23.02
CA HIS A 287 -3.77 -20.75 22.57
C HIS A 287 -3.84 -19.24 22.72
N ALA A 288 -5.01 -18.63 22.48
CA ALA A 288 -5.21 -17.20 22.68
C ALA A 288 -5.02 -16.78 24.14
N THR A 289 -5.54 -17.56 25.10
CA THR A 289 -5.31 -17.31 26.53
C THR A 289 -3.84 -17.47 26.91
N ARG A 290 -3.14 -18.49 26.41
CA ARG A 290 -1.70 -18.69 26.65
C ARG A 290 -0.85 -17.53 26.12
N VAL A 291 -1.14 -17.03 24.91
CA VAL A 291 -0.43 -15.89 24.32
C VAL A 291 -0.75 -14.60 25.09
N ALA A 292 -2.00 -14.37 25.48
CA ALA A 292 -2.38 -13.22 26.30
C ALA A 292 -1.65 -13.24 27.66
N ASN A 293 -1.59 -14.38 28.33
CA ASN A 293 -0.91 -14.54 29.62
C ASN A 293 0.62 -14.36 29.49
N ALA A 294 1.22 -14.89 28.43
CA ALA A 294 2.64 -14.68 28.13
C ALA A 294 2.93 -13.20 27.86
N GLY A 295 2.09 -12.52 27.07
CA GLY A 295 2.21 -11.09 26.79
C GLY A 295 2.11 -10.23 28.05
N GLN A 296 1.15 -10.52 28.93
CA GLN A 296 1.04 -9.83 30.22
C GLN A 296 2.25 -10.06 31.13
N SER A 297 2.81 -11.27 31.13
CA SER A 297 4.00 -11.61 31.92
C SER A 297 5.24 -10.84 31.44
N VAL A 298 5.41 -10.71 30.12
CA VAL A 298 6.50 -9.91 29.52
C VAL A 298 6.28 -8.43 29.80
N MET A 299 5.06 -7.92 29.58
CA MET A 299 4.72 -6.52 29.85
C MET A 299 4.93 -6.17 31.33
N GLY A 300 4.60 -7.08 32.24
CA GLY A 300 4.83 -6.92 33.69
C GLY A 300 6.30 -6.83 34.07
N ARG A 301 7.21 -7.45 33.29
CA ARG A 301 8.67 -7.35 33.49
C ARG A 301 9.28 -6.10 32.85
N VAL A 302 8.78 -5.71 31.68
CA VAL A 302 9.30 -4.57 30.91
C VAL A 302 8.80 -3.23 31.45
N ARG A 303 7.53 -3.15 31.89
CA ARG A 303 6.92 -1.91 32.41
C ARG A 303 7.68 -1.27 33.58
N PRO A 304 8.14 -2.02 34.61
CA PRO A 304 8.94 -1.44 35.70
C PRO A 304 10.36 -1.03 35.28
N GLN A 305 10.91 -1.64 34.22
CA GLN A 305 12.21 -1.23 33.66
C GLN A 305 12.07 0.01 32.79
N TRP A 306 10.96 0.12 32.05
CA TRP A 306 10.63 1.29 31.24
C TRP A 306 10.36 2.53 32.10
N SER A 307 9.72 2.36 33.26
CA SER A 307 9.48 3.46 34.20
C SER A 307 10.77 4.01 34.84
N ARG A 308 11.90 3.31 34.76
CA ARG A 308 13.21 3.78 35.22
C ARG A 308 13.95 4.65 34.20
N VAL A 309 13.47 4.71 32.96
CA VAL A 309 14.06 5.54 31.90
C VAL A 309 13.76 7.02 32.18
N PRO A 310 14.71 7.95 31.96
CA PRO A 310 14.48 9.38 32.16
C PRO A 310 13.25 9.92 31.41
N SER A 311 12.49 10.81 32.05
CA SER A 311 11.23 11.35 31.54
C SER A 311 11.35 12.05 30.18
N GLY A 312 12.48 12.69 29.88
CA GLY A 312 12.75 13.32 28.57
C GLY A 312 12.87 12.32 27.41
N ILE A 313 13.44 11.13 27.68
CA ILE A 313 13.52 10.05 26.69
C ILE A 313 12.14 9.42 26.54
N GLN A 314 11.45 9.15 27.65
CA GLN A 314 10.08 8.62 27.65
C GLN A 314 9.12 9.53 26.87
N ALA A 315 9.19 10.85 27.07
CA ALA A 315 8.34 11.81 26.35
C ALA A 315 8.60 11.76 24.84
N ARG A 316 9.86 11.77 24.41
CA ARG A 316 10.22 11.69 22.98
C ARG A 316 9.89 10.33 22.35
N THR A 317 10.10 9.23 23.08
CA THR A 317 9.71 7.90 22.56
C THR A 317 8.22 7.73 22.53
N THR A 318 7.48 8.24 23.51
CA THR A 318 6.01 8.16 23.52
C THR A 318 5.38 9.06 22.47
N GLU A 319 5.96 10.22 22.17
CA GLU A 319 5.51 11.10 21.08
C GLU A 319 5.77 10.48 19.71
N PHE A 320 6.99 9.97 19.47
CA PHE A 320 7.31 9.22 18.26
C PHE A 320 6.46 7.95 18.13
N ALA A 321 6.30 7.20 19.22
CA ALA A 321 5.45 6.03 19.26
C ALA A 321 4.00 6.39 18.98
N ARG A 322 3.41 7.44 19.56
CA ARG A 322 2.02 7.85 19.28
C ARG A 322 1.82 8.19 17.79
N GLY A 323 2.77 8.89 17.18
CA GLY A 323 2.73 9.21 15.75
C GLY A 323 2.77 7.96 14.86
N PHE A 324 3.66 7.01 15.17
CA PHE A 324 3.81 5.77 14.43
C PHE A 324 2.67 4.77 14.72
N LEU A 325 2.20 4.73 15.96
CA LEU A 325 1.09 3.90 16.45
C LEU A 325 -0.21 4.27 15.76
N GLY A 326 -0.45 5.53 15.39
CA GLY A 326 -1.67 5.91 14.66
C GLY A 326 -1.79 5.26 13.27
N ILE A 327 -0.68 4.95 12.60
CA ILE A 327 -0.66 4.19 11.33
C ILE A 327 -0.79 2.69 11.62
N LEU A 328 -0.07 2.21 12.63
CA LEU A 328 -0.13 0.82 13.06
C LEU A 328 -1.52 0.43 13.61
N GLU A 329 -2.25 1.36 14.21
CA GLU A 329 -3.60 1.14 14.74
C GLU A 329 -4.60 0.91 13.61
N LYS A 330 -4.49 1.67 12.51
CA LYS A 330 -5.30 1.42 11.30
C LYS A 330 -5.00 0.07 10.65
N LEU A 331 -3.71 -0.31 10.62
CA LEU A 331 -3.32 -1.64 10.16
C LEU A 331 -3.79 -2.73 11.14
N ALA A 332 -3.72 -2.48 12.45
CA ALA A 332 -4.17 -3.37 13.50
C ALA A 332 -5.68 -3.64 13.43
N ASP A 333 -6.50 -2.62 13.17
CA ASP A 333 -7.94 -2.79 12.94
C ASP A 333 -8.21 -3.75 11.79
N SER A 334 -7.44 -3.62 10.73
CA SER A 334 -7.58 -4.42 9.51
C SER A 334 -7.11 -5.85 9.72
N ILE A 335 -6.03 -6.04 10.49
CA ILE A 335 -5.58 -7.33 10.98
C ILE A 335 -6.69 -7.97 11.83
N ARG A 336 -7.27 -7.23 12.77
CA ARG A 336 -8.36 -7.71 13.64
C ARG A 336 -9.56 -8.21 12.83
N VAL A 337 -10.02 -7.47 11.82
CA VAL A 337 -11.06 -7.94 10.88
C VAL A 337 -10.66 -9.27 10.25
N THR A 338 -9.46 -9.32 9.69
CA THR A 338 -8.99 -10.48 8.92
C THR A 338 -8.90 -11.74 9.78
N LEU A 339 -8.42 -11.61 11.02
CA LEU A 339 -8.27 -12.70 11.97
C LEU A 339 -9.60 -13.37 12.35
N HIS A 340 -10.72 -12.66 12.30
CA HIS A 340 -12.06 -13.25 12.51
C HIS A 340 -12.48 -14.22 11.39
N GLY A 341 -11.82 -14.18 10.23
CA GLY A 341 -12.00 -15.19 9.18
C GLY A 341 -11.53 -16.59 9.60
N GLY A 342 -10.62 -16.69 10.58
CA GLY A 342 -9.97 -17.92 11.01
C GLY A 342 -8.70 -18.23 10.19
N PRO A 343 -7.79 -19.06 10.72
CA PRO A 343 -6.42 -19.21 10.18
C PRO A 343 -6.38 -19.75 8.76
N LEU A 344 -7.28 -20.68 8.45
CA LEU A 344 -7.39 -21.30 7.12
C LEU A 344 -7.81 -20.30 6.04
N ILE A 345 -8.71 -19.37 6.35
CA ILE A 345 -9.19 -18.34 5.41
C ILE A 345 -8.11 -17.27 5.22
N VAL A 346 -7.46 -16.84 6.30
CA VAL A 346 -6.33 -15.90 6.21
C VAL A 346 -5.21 -16.50 5.37
N ALA A 347 -4.83 -17.76 5.62
CA ALA A 347 -3.82 -18.45 4.82
C ALA A 347 -4.24 -18.51 3.35
N THR A 348 -5.46 -18.96 3.05
CA THR A 348 -5.99 -19.05 1.68
C THR A 348 -5.95 -17.69 0.98
N TYR A 349 -6.39 -16.63 1.66
CA TYR A 349 -6.37 -15.27 1.14
C TYR A 349 -4.95 -14.79 0.83
N VAL A 350 -4.03 -14.94 1.79
CA VAL A 350 -2.63 -14.53 1.61
C VAL A 350 -1.99 -15.31 0.46
N PHE A 351 -2.17 -16.62 0.38
CA PHE A 351 -1.65 -17.44 -0.71
C PHE A 351 -2.25 -17.06 -2.07
N ALA A 352 -3.57 -16.89 -2.16
CA ALA A 352 -4.24 -16.49 -3.39
C ALA A 352 -3.80 -15.08 -3.83
N PHE A 353 -3.67 -14.15 -2.88
CA PHE A 353 -3.20 -12.80 -3.16
C PHE A 353 -1.75 -12.82 -3.68
N MET A 354 -0.86 -13.53 -3.00
CA MET A 354 0.54 -13.65 -3.40
C MET A 354 0.69 -14.39 -4.73
N PHE A 355 -0.17 -15.37 -5.02
CA PHE A 355 -0.22 -16.02 -6.32
C PHE A 355 -0.59 -15.04 -7.44
N LEU A 356 -1.58 -14.15 -7.22
CA LEU A 356 -1.91 -13.11 -8.19
C LEU A 356 -0.75 -12.11 -8.39
N VAL A 357 -0.04 -11.75 -7.33
CA VAL A 357 1.18 -10.92 -7.41
C VAL A 357 2.29 -11.64 -8.18
N PHE A 358 2.46 -12.95 -7.98
CA PHE A 358 3.44 -13.74 -8.73
C PHE A 358 3.11 -13.80 -10.24
N LEU A 359 1.83 -13.94 -10.59
CA LEU A 359 1.37 -13.94 -11.98
C LEU A 359 1.60 -12.60 -12.67
N TYR A 360 1.24 -11.51 -12.00
CA TYR A 360 1.39 -10.14 -12.49
C TYR A 360 1.91 -9.24 -11.36
N PRO A 361 3.24 -9.14 -11.25
CA PRO A 361 3.91 -8.30 -10.29
C PRO A 361 3.80 -6.80 -10.58
N PRO A 362 3.64 -6.22 -11.80
CA PRO A 362 3.68 -4.76 -11.91
C PRO A 362 2.67 -4.11 -10.94
N GLY A 363 3.20 -3.23 -10.07
CA GLY A 363 2.60 -2.89 -8.78
C GLY A 363 3.14 -3.59 -7.54
N SER A 364 4.17 -4.41 -7.67
CA SER A 364 4.69 -5.26 -6.60
C SER A 364 5.65 -4.45 -5.74
N TYR A 365 5.05 -3.96 -4.66
CA TYR A 365 5.51 -3.46 -3.36
C TYR A 365 6.88 -3.90 -2.79
N TYR A 366 7.64 -4.80 -3.45
CA TYR A 366 8.84 -5.42 -2.88
C TYR A 366 10.12 -4.71 -3.35
N GLU A 367 10.31 -4.50 -4.66
CA GLU A 367 11.50 -3.84 -5.19
C GLU A 367 11.19 -3.24 -6.58
N PRO A 368 11.70 -2.04 -6.93
CA PRO A 368 11.55 -1.48 -8.29
C PRO A 368 12.16 -2.34 -9.40
N GLN A 369 12.99 -3.34 -9.03
CA GLN A 369 13.71 -4.23 -9.94
C GLN A 369 13.02 -5.59 -10.12
N VAL A 370 11.86 -5.84 -9.50
CA VAL A 370 11.12 -7.09 -9.71
C VAL A 370 10.67 -7.13 -11.17
N GLY A 371 11.24 -8.08 -11.93
CA GLY A 371 11.00 -8.20 -13.36
C GLY A 371 9.55 -8.51 -13.73
N GLU A 372 9.25 -8.42 -15.02
CA GLU A 372 7.93 -8.64 -15.57
C GLU A 372 7.42 -10.06 -15.25
N GLY A 373 6.14 -10.17 -14.88
CA GLY A 373 5.55 -11.32 -14.19
C GLY A 373 5.61 -12.67 -14.86
N PHE A 374 5.19 -13.72 -14.14
CA PHE A 374 5.17 -15.06 -14.71
C PHE A 374 4.31 -15.14 -15.98
N VAL A 375 3.14 -14.48 -16.00
CA VAL A 375 2.26 -14.48 -17.18
C VAL A 375 2.92 -13.76 -18.37
N TRP A 376 3.62 -12.66 -18.10
CA TRP A 376 4.37 -11.98 -19.14
C TRP A 376 5.51 -12.84 -19.68
N ARG A 377 6.33 -13.45 -18.81
CA ARG A 377 7.39 -14.37 -19.23
C ARG A 377 6.86 -15.55 -20.02
N ALA A 378 5.72 -16.11 -19.60
CA ALA A 378 5.04 -17.17 -20.34
C ALA A 378 4.59 -16.69 -21.72
N ALA A 379 4.02 -15.48 -21.83
CA ALA A 379 3.63 -14.89 -23.10
C ALA A 379 4.85 -14.66 -24.02
N VAL A 380 5.95 -14.11 -23.51
CA VAL A 380 7.20 -13.92 -24.26
C VAL A 380 7.77 -15.25 -24.75
N ASN A 381 7.81 -16.28 -23.89
CA ASN A 381 8.28 -17.61 -24.28
C ASN A 381 7.38 -18.28 -25.33
N LEU A 382 6.08 -18.03 -25.29
CA LEU A 382 5.12 -18.63 -26.23
C LEU A 382 5.11 -17.92 -27.59
N LEU A 383 5.29 -16.60 -27.61
CA LEU A 383 5.40 -15.81 -28.84
C LEU A 383 6.76 -15.96 -29.52
N GLY A 384 7.81 -16.23 -28.73
CA GLY A 384 9.17 -16.41 -29.23
C GLY A 384 9.91 -15.08 -29.43
N PRO A 385 11.15 -15.13 -29.94
CA PRO A 385 11.97 -13.94 -30.13
C PRO A 385 11.44 -13.07 -31.29
N HIS A 386 11.25 -11.79 -31.02
CA HIS A 386 10.91 -10.75 -31.99
C HIS A 386 11.85 -9.54 -31.84
N GLU A 387 11.89 -8.68 -32.86
CA GLU A 387 12.66 -7.44 -32.83
C GLU A 387 12.21 -6.50 -31.69
N LEU A 388 13.14 -5.68 -31.20
CA LEU A 388 12.85 -4.73 -30.10
C LEU A 388 11.75 -3.72 -30.47
N SER A 389 11.67 -3.34 -31.74
CA SER A 389 10.61 -2.46 -32.29
C SER A 389 9.22 -3.08 -32.10
N TRP A 390 9.08 -4.38 -32.39
CA TRP A 390 7.84 -5.12 -32.20
C TRP A 390 7.42 -5.14 -30.73
N TRP A 391 8.34 -5.47 -29.82
CA TRP A 391 8.06 -5.47 -28.38
C TRP A 391 7.76 -4.08 -27.83
N SER A 392 8.36 -3.03 -28.40
CA SER A 392 8.10 -1.64 -28.01
C SER A 392 6.68 -1.20 -28.35
N VAL A 393 6.08 -1.73 -29.43
CA VAL A 393 4.71 -1.42 -29.85
C VAL A 393 3.70 -2.33 -29.13
N TYR A 394 3.91 -3.65 -29.17
CA TYR A 394 2.91 -4.62 -28.71
C TYR A 394 3.08 -5.02 -27.25
N GLY A 395 4.27 -4.90 -26.68
CA GLY A 395 4.54 -5.33 -25.31
C GLY A 395 3.65 -4.62 -24.29
N GLN A 396 3.46 -3.32 -24.47
CA GLN A 396 2.55 -2.55 -23.61
C GLN A 396 1.10 -3.04 -23.71
N VAL A 397 0.63 -3.44 -24.90
CA VAL A 397 -0.73 -3.94 -25.12
C VAL A 397 -0.96 -5.25 -24.36
N PHE A 398 0.00 -6.16 -24.42
CA PHE A 398 -0.05 -7.42 -23.68
C PHE A 398 -0.01 -7.21 -22.16
N ILE A 399 0.87 -6.33 -21.66
CA ILE A 399 0.93 -5.99 -20.23
C ILE A 399 -0.41 -5.43 -19.75
N VAL A 400 -1.02 -4.53 -20.52
CA VAL A 400 -2.33 -3.95 -20.23
C VAL A 400 -3.43 -5.01 -20.27
N ALA A 401 -3.41 -5.91 -21.26
CA ALA A 401 -4.38 -7.00 -21.36
C ALA A 401 -4.31 -7.93 -20.14
N ILE A 402 -3.10 -8.36 -19.76
CA ILE A 402 -2.86 -9.20 -18.57
C ILE A 402 -3.32 -8.46 -17.30
N GLY A 403 -2.93 -7.20 -17.15
CA GLY A 403 -3.30 -6.37 -16.01
C GLY A 403 -4.81 -6.14 -15.90
N SER A 404 -5.50 -5.98 -17.03
CA SER A 404 -6.96 -5.79 -17.07
C SER A 404 -7.74 -6.99 -16.55
N PHE A 405 -7.12 -8.17 -16.56
CA PHE A 405 -7.69 -9.37 -15.98
C PHE A 405 -7.29 -9.55 -14.51
N ILE A 406 -5.99 -9.49 -14.20
CA ILE A 406 -5.49 -9.88 -12.88
C ILE A 406 -5.82 -8.83 -11.80
N GLU A 407 -5.73 -7.54 -12.13
CA GLU A 407 -5.98 -6.47 -11.17
C GLU A 407 -7.42 -6.48 -10.61
N PRO A 408 -8.47 -6.58 -11.45
CA PRO A 408 -9.81 -6.66 -10.90
C PRO A 408 -10.15 -8.02 -10.27
N VAL A 409 -9.52 -9.14 -10.66
CA VAL A 409 -9.60 -10.40 -9.89
C VAL A 409 -9.06 -10.21 -8.47
N LYS A 410 -7.93 -9.50 -8.33
CA LYS A 410 -7.34 -9.15 -7.01
C LYS A 410 -8.32 -8.31 -6.17
N VAL A 411 -8.98 -7.31 -6.78
CA VAL A 411 -10.02 -6.52 -6.09
C VAL A 411 -11.19 -7.39 -5.63
N CYS A 412 -11.66 -8.31 -6.47
CA CYS A 412 -12.72 -9.26 -6.11
C CYS A 412 -12.32 -10.18 -4.95
N LEU A 413 -11.06 -10.67 -4.94
CA LEU A 413 -10.54 -11.51 -3.87
C LEU A 413 -10.54 -10.77 -2.53
N VAL A 414 -10.02 -9.54 -2.52
CA VAL A 414 -9.99 -8.69 -1.32
C VAL A 414 -11.41 -8.42 -0.82
N ALA A 415 -12.33 -8.08 -1.71
CA ALA A 415 -13.72 -7.81 -1.35
C ALA A 415 -14.45 -9.05 -0.81
N ALA A 416 -14.23 -10.23 -1.42
CA ALA A 416 -14.80 -11.49 -0.97
C ALA A 416 -14.29 -11.86 0.44
N THR A 417 -12.98 -11.74 0.68
CA THR A 417 -12.37 -11.99 1.99
C THR A 417 -12.93 -11.03 3.03
N TYR A 418 -12.99 -9.74 2.71
CA TYR A 418 -13.52 -8.74 3.62
C TYR A 418 -14.99 -9.01 3.99
N GLY A 419 -15.84 -9.30 3.00
CA GLY A 419 -17.24 -9.66 3.23
C GLY A 419 -17.40 -10.90 4.09
N TYR A 420 -16.59 -11.93 3.83
CA TYR A 420 -16.58 -13.17 4.63
C TYR A 420 -16.17 -12.91 6.09
N CYS A 421 -15.13 -12.12 6.32
CA CYS A 421 -14.69 -11.74 7.67
C CYS A 421 -15.77 -10.93 8.41
N LEU A 422 -16.48 -10.04 7.72
CA LEU A 422 -17.55 -9.22 8.29
C LEU A 422 -18.80 -10.05 8.65
N GLU A 423 -19.17 -11.00 7.79
CA GLU A 423 -20.28 -11.94 8.04
C GLU A 423 -20.05 -12.79 9.29
N ARG A 424 -18.80 -13.16 9.59
CA ARG A 424 -18.46 -13.91 10.83
C ARG A 424 -18.37 -13.02 12.06
N TYR A 425 -18.10 -11.73 11.88
CA TYR A 425 -18.04 -10.77 12.96
C TYR A 425 -19.44 -10.41 13.50
N SER A 426 -20.44 -10.24 12.63
CA SER A 426 -21.82 -9.88 13.01
C SER A 426 -22.53 -10.85 13.97
N PRO A 427 -22.50 -12.19 13.78
CA PRO A 427 -23.16 -13.14 14.68
C PRO A 427 -22.49 -13.30 16.03
N ALA A 428 -21.16 -13.05 16.14
CA ALA A 428 -20.45 -13.11 17.42
C ALA A 428 -20.84 -11.97 18.37
N HIS A 429 -21.26 -10.82 17.84
CA HIS A 429 -21.80 -9.71 18.64
C HIS A 429 -23.27 -9.88 19.00
N ALA A 430 -24.07 -10.47 18.10
CA ALA A 430 -25.48 -10.75 18.39
C ALA A 430 -25.63 -11.73 19.56
N SER A 431 -24.82 -12.81 19.59
CA SER A 431 -24.86 -13.79 20.69
C SER A 431 -24.32 -13.26 22.02
N GLN A 432 -23.32 -12.36 22.00
CA GLN A 432 -22.81 -11.69 23.19
C GLN A 432 -23.81 -10.66 23.78
N ALA A 433 -24.59 -9.99 22.94
CA ALA A 433 -25.64 -9.08 23.39
C ALA A 433 -26.81 -9.83 24.07
N GLU A 434 -27.19 -10.99 23.54
CA GLU A 434 -28.20 -11.86 24.14
C GLU A 434 -27.75 -12.45 25.49
N THR A 435 -26.51 -12.94 25.59
CA THR A 435 -25.97 -13.47 26.86
C THR A 435 -25.79 -12.39 27.93
N ARG A 436 -25.52 -11.14 27.55
CA ARG A 436 -25.42 -10.02 28.50
C ARG A 436 -26.78 -9.57 29.04
N ASN A 437 -27.84 -9.76 28.27
CA ASN A 437 -29.23 -9.50 28.69
C ASN A 437 -29.87 -10.67 29.43
N ALA A 438 -29.31 -11.88 29.34
CA ALA A 438 -29.79 -13.09 30.02
C ALA A 438 -29.21 -13.30 31.44
N LEU A 439 -28.29 -12.44 31.89
CA LEU A 439 -27.84 -12.42 33.28
C LEU A 439 -28.84 -11.63 34.13
N PRO A 440 -29.52 -12.24 35.12
CA PRO A 440 -30.36 -11.49 36.04
C PRO A 440 -29.47 -10.51 36.82
N ARG A 441 -29.98 -9.28 36.98
CA ARG A 441 -29.35 -8.20 37.75
C ARG A 441 -29.17 -8.56 39.22
#